data_AF-A0A4W5K853-F1
#
_entry.id   AF-A0A4W5K853-F1
#
_cell.length_a   1.000
_cell.length_b   1.000
_cell.length_c   1.000
_cell.angle_alpha   90.00
_cell.angle_beta   90.00
_cell.angle_gamma   90.00
#
_symmetry.space_group_name_H-M   'P 1'
#
loop_
_entity.id
_entity.type
_entity.pdbx_description
1 polymer ?
#
loop_
_entity_poly.entity_id
_entity_poly.type
_entity_poly.pdbx_seq_one_letter_code
_entity_poly.pdbx_strand_id
1 'polypeptide(L)'
;MIPIIQSSMKPLEDMDLPMMMERLLRLAVPNHLLWLIFFYWFFHSSLNFIAELLQFGDREFYRDWWNSETITYFWQNWNIPVHKWCLRHFYKPLLKSGVSKWLGQSAVFLASAFFHEVRCSALSRVKPD
;
A
#
# COMPACT_ATOMS: atom_id res chain seq x y z
N MET A 1 6.47 -16.97 -11.12
CA MET A 1 5.40 -15.95 -11.26
C MET A 1 5.04 -15.73 -12.72
N ILE A 2 6.01 -15.41 -13.58
CA ILE A 2 5.83 -15.18 -15.03
C ILE A 2 5.03 -16.29 -15.77
N PRO A 3 5.28 -17.60 -15.60
CA PRO A 3 4.51 -18.63 -16.31
C PRO A 3 3.05 -18.75 -15.85
N ILE A 4 2.76 -18.37 -14.59
CA ILE A 4 1.39 -18.38 -14.04
C ILE A 4 0.62 -17.18 -14.60
N ILE A 5 1.27 -16.02 -14.71
CA ILE A 5 0.70 -14.80 -15.30
C ILE A 5 0.36 -15.01 -16.78
N GLN A 6 1.28 -15.61 -17.55
CA GLN A 6 1.06 -15.91 -18.97
C GLN A 6 -0.06 -16.92 -19.19
N SER A 7 -0.17 -17.94 -18.33
CA SER A 7 -1.28 -18.88 -18.43
C SER A 7 -2.61 -18.22 -18.05
N SER A 8 -2.64 -17.29 -17.07
CA SER A 8 -3.84 -16.59 -16.59
C SER A 8 -4.40 -15.50 -17.50
N MET A 9 -3.76 -15.16 -18.62
CA MET A 9 -4.33 -14.17 -19.55
C MET A 9 -5.52 -14.72 -20.33
N LYS A 10 -5.51 -16.00 -20.73
CA LYS A 10 -6.61 -16.64 -21.49
C LYS A 10 -7.96 -16.70 -20.73
N PRO A 11 -8.02 -17.14 -19.46
CA PRO A 11 -9.28 -17.15 -18.69
C PRO A 11 -9.85 -15.78 -18.33
N LEU A 12 -9.03 -14.73 -18.40
CA LEU A 12 -9.45 -13.36 -18.13
C LEU A 12 -10.31 -12.82 -19.28
N GLU A 13 -10.05 -13.31 -20.49
CA GLU A 13 -10.79 -13.05 -21.71
C GLU A 13 -12.08 -13.89 -21.78
N ASP A 14 -12.04 -15.14 -21.28
CA ASP A 14 -13.18 -16.08 -21.30
C ASP A 14 -14.17 -15.91 -20.12
N MET A 15 -13.92 -14.96 -19.19
CA MET A 15 -14.78 -14.65 -18.02
C MET A 15 -15.15 -15.85 -17.11
N ASP A 16 -14.33 -16.88 -17.05
CA ASP A 16 -14.52 -18.00 -16.12
C ASP A 16 -14.10 -17.62 -14.69
N LEU A 17 -15.06 -17.06 -13.93
CA LEU A 17 -14.89 -16.70 -12.51
C LEU A 17 -14.23 -17.78 -11.63
N PRO A 18 -14.61 -19.07 -11.69
CA PRO A 18 -13.98 -20.08 -10.83
C PRO A 18 -12.51 -20.33 -11.18
N MET A 19 -12.17 -20.33 -12.47
CA MET A 19 -10.80 -20.52 -12.94
C MET A 19 -9.94 -19.29 -12.66
N MET A 20 -10.53 -18.09 -12.68
CA MET A 20 -9.89 -16.85 -12.25
C MET A 20 -9.56 -16.88 -10.75
N MET A 21 -10.52 -17.27 -9.89
CA MET A 21 -10.28 -17.36 -8.45
C MET A 21 -9.16 -18.34 -8.10
N GLU A 22 -9.12 -19.52 -8.73
CA GLU A 22 -8.06 -20.50 -8.51
C GLU A 22 -6.67 -19.91 -8.82
N ARG A 23 -6.54 -19.21 -9.95
CA ARG A 23 -5.27 -18.61 -10.39
C ARG A 23 -4.87 -17.44 -9.51
N LEU A 24 -5.82 -16.63 -9.06
CA LEU A 24 -5.59 -15.56 -8.09
C LEU A 24 -5.09 -16.11 -6.75
N LEU A 25 -5.68 -17.18 -6.24
CA LEU A 25 -5.24 -17.84 -5.00
C LEU A 25 -3.81 -18.39 -5.12
N ARG A 26 -3.47 -19.01 -6.25
CA ARG A 26 -2.10 -19.49 -6.52
C ARG A 26 -1.08 -18.34 -6.60
N LEU A 27 -1.49 -17.17 -7.10
CA LEU A 27 -0.65 -15.97 -7.16
C LEU A 27 -0.61 -15.21 -5.83
N ALA A 28 -1.62 -15.35 -4.97
CA ALA A 28 -1.72 -14.62 -3.72
C ALA A 28 -0.53 -14.90 -2.80
N VAL A 29 -0.19 -16.16 -2.54
CA VAL A 29 0.92 -16.52 -1.63
C VAL A 29 2.26 -15.90 -2.03
N PRO A 30 2.78 -16.11 -3.26
CA PRO A 30 4.05 -15.51 -3.65
C PRO A 30 3.97 -13.98 -3.74
N ASN A 31 2.81 -13.41 -4.10
CA ASN A 31 2.61 -11.96 -4.08
C ASN A 31 2.71 -11.37 -2.67
N HIS A 32 2.07 -11.99 -1.68
CA HIS A 32 2.15 -11.56 -0.28
C HIS A 32 3.59 -11.65 0.25
N LEU A 33 4.32 -12.72 -0.09
CA LEU A 33 5.74 -12.86 0.30
C LEU A 33 6.60 -11.75 -0.30
N LEU A 34 6.45 -11.45 -1.60
CA LEU A 34 7.17 -10.34 -2.22
C LEU A 34 6.83 -9.00 -1.56
N TRP A 35 5.56 -8.78 -1.23
CA TRP A 35 5.12 -7.57 -0.55
C TRP A 35 5.77 -7.43 0.85
N LEU A 36 5.88 -8.51 1.62
CA LEU A 36 6.56 -8.53 2.91
C LEU A 36 8.06 -8.25 2.79
N ILE A 37 8.72 -8.87 1.80
CA ILE A 37 10.15 -8.64 1.52
C ILE A 37 10.38 -7.19 1.13
N PHE A 38 9.55 -6.65 0.23
CA PHE A 38 9.62 -5.24 -0.19
C PHE A 38 9.39 -4.30 0.99
N PHE A 39 8.42 -4.60 1.85
CA PHE A 39 8.18 -3.84 3.07
C PHE A 39 9.44 -3.77 3.93
N TYR A 40 10.06 -4.92 4.22
CA TYR A 40 11.27 -4.97 5.03
C TYR A 40 12.45 -4.25 4.36
N TRP A 41 12.69 -4.50 3.08
CA TRP A 41 13.78 -3.86 2.35
C TRP A 41 13.64 -2.33 2.29
N PHE A 42 12.43 -1.82 2.03
CA PHE A 42 12.19 -0.40 1.92
C PHE A 42 12.10 0.29 3.29
N PHE A 43 11.14 -0.11 4.13
CA PHE A 43 10.86 0.57 5.40
C PHE A 43 11.90 0.29 6.47
N HIS A 44 12.42 -0.93 6.55
CA HIS A 44 13.42 -1.25 7.56
C HIS A 44 14.83 -0.95 7.05
N SER A 45 15.26 -1.50 5.92
CA SER A 45 16.67 -1.38 5.50
C SER A 45 16.99 -0.01 4.90
N SER A 46 16.20 0.43 3.91
CA SER A 46 16.50 1.65 3.16
C SER A 46 16.28 2.93 3.99
N LEU A 47 15.16 3.02 4.73
CA LEU A 47 14.89 4.20 5.57
C LEU A 47 15.83 4.31 6.77
N ASN A 48 16.20 3.20 7.43
CA ASN A 48 17.21 3.26 8.49
C ASN A 48 18.58 3.64 7.93
N PHE A 49 18.96 3.15 6.75
CA PHE A 49 20.22 3.56 6.11
C PHE A 49 20.24 5.07 5.83
N ILE A 50 19.15 5.61 5.27
CA ILE A 50 19.02 7.05 5.03
C ILE A 50 19.01 7.84 6.34
N ALA A 51 18.34 7.33 7.38
CA ALA A 51 18.31 7.96 8.69
C ALA A 51 19.71 8.05 9.32
N GLU A 52 20.50 6.99 9.24
CA GLU A 52 21.88 6.98 9.74
C GLU A 52 22.75 7.97 8.94
N LEU A 53 22.62 7.99 7.62
CA LEU A 53 23.35 8.90 6.74
C LEU A 53 23.04 10.37 7.03
N LEU A 54 21.78 10.68 7.35
CA LEU A 54 21.31 12.02 7.68
C LEU A 54 21.40 12.35 9.18
N GLN A 55 21.93 11.44 10.00
CA GLN A 55 21.95 11.55 11.48
C GLN A 55 20.56 11.84 12.07
N PHE A 56 19.52 11.31 11.43
CA PHE A 56 18.13 11.50 11.82
C PHE A 56 17.78 10.57 12.99
N GLY A 57 17.44 11.16 14.13
CA GLY A 57 17.19 10.43 15.37
C GLY A 57 15.81 9.74 15.46
N ASP A 58 14.82 10.20 14.70
CA ASP A 58 13.47 9.61 14.73
C ASP A 58 13.35 8.45 13.73
N ARG A 59 13.60 7.23 14.24
CA ARG A 59 13.59 5.98 13.47
C ARG A 59 12.24 5.25 13.50
N GLU A 60 11.18 5.93 13.95
CA GLU A 60 9.86 5.33 14.08
C GLU A 60 9.10 5.29 12.73
N PHE A 61 9.58 4.47 11.79
CA PHE A 61 8.98 4.34 10.45
C PHE A 61 7.75 3.43 10.41
N TYR A 62 7.69 2.40 11.27
CA TYR A 62 6.58 1.46 11.38
C TYR A 62 6.46 0.96 12.84
N ARG A 63 5.29 0.40 13.19
CA ARG A 63 4.98 -0.22 14.49
C ARG A 63 4.57 -1.68 14.30
N ASP A 64 4.11 -2.35 15.35
CA ASP A 64 3.69 -3.77 15.34
C ASP A 64 2.38 -3.99 14.56
N TRP A 65 2.37 -3.65 13.28
CA TRP A 65 1.22 -3.76 12.40
C TRP A 65 0.83 -5.21 12.11
N TRP A 66 1.75 -6.16 12.26
CA TRP A 66 1.50 -7.59 12.05
C TRP A 66 0.66 -8.22 13.18
N ASN A 67 0.66 -7.63 14.38
CA ASN A 67 -0.14 -8.09 15.51
C ASN A 67 -1.42 -7.25 15.70
N SER A 68 -1.89 -6.60 14.63
CA SER A 68 -3.06 -5.74 14.69
C SER A 68 -4.35 -6.55 14.82
N GLU A 69 -5.13 -6.31 15.88
CA GLU A 69 -6.46 -6.93 16.03
C GLU A 69 -7.53 -6.29 15.12
N THR A 70 -7.28 -5.07 14.65
CA THR A 70 -8.22 -4.33 13.80
C THR A 70 -7.55 -3.80 12.54
N ILE A 71 -8.31 -3.77 11.44
CA ILE A 71 -7.88 -3.22 10.15
C ILE A 71 -7.50 -1.74 10.30
N THR A 72 -8.22 -0.98 11.14
CA THR A 72 -7.90 0.41 11.42
C THR A 72 -6.50 0.55 12.03
N TYR A 73 -6.15 -0.31 12.98
CA TYR A 73 -4.82 -0.32 13.59
C TYR A 73 -3.74 -0.70 12.57
N PHE A 74 -3.99 -1.67 11.69
CA PHE A 74 -3.08 -2.02 10.60
C PHE A 74 -2.75 -0.80 9.73
N TRP A 75 -3.76 -0.08 9.24
CA TRP A 75 -3.56 1.10 8.36
C TRP A 75 -2.82 2.26 9.02
N GLN A 76 -2.92 2.39 10.34
CA GLN A 76 -2.24 3.46 11.10
C GLN A 76 -0.77 3.15 11.37
N ASN A 77 -0.41 1.87 11.50
CA ASN A 77 0.88 1.44 12.02
C ASN A 77 1.83 0.86 10.96
N TRP A 78 1.34 0.51 9.77
CA TRP A 78 2.19 -0.02 8.70
C TRP A 78 3.18 1.03 8.17
N ASN A 79 2.74 2.28 7.99
CA ASN A 79 3.54 3.38 7.44
C ASN A 79 3.26 4.67 8.21
N ILE A 80 4.03 4.86 9.27
CA ILE A 80 3.87 5.97 10.20
C ILE A 80 4.15 7.33 9.53
N PRO A 81 5.18 7.49 8.68
CA PRO A 81 5.41 8.76 7.99
C PRO A 81 4.22 9.23 7.17
N VAL A 82 3.64 8.36 6.34
CA VAL A 82 2.47 8.70 5.51
C VAL A 82 1.25 8.92 6.39
N HIS A 83 1.04 8.09 7.40
CA HIS A 83 -0.08 8.26 8.33
C HIS A 83 -0.01 9.61 9.07
N LYS A 84 1.15 9.95 9.65
CA LYS A 84 1.40 11.24 10.32
C LYS A 84 1.24 12.40 9.33
N TRP A 85 1.69 12.25 8.08
CA TRP A 85 1.53 13.26 7.03
C TRP A 85 0.07 13.50 6.65
N CYS A 86 -0.71 12.44 6.38
CA CYS A 86 -2.14 12.53 6.09
C CYS A 86 -2.91 13.14 7.28
N LEU A 87 -2.58 12.73 8.50
CA LEU A 87 -3.20 13.30 9.70
C LEU A 87 -2.93 14.80 9.83
N ARG A 88 -1.69 15.23 9.59
CA ARG A 88 -1.28 16.63 9.76
C ARG A 88 -1.79 17.54 8.65
N HIS A 89 -1.73 17.10 7.40
CA HIS A 89 -1.99 17.96 6.23
C HIS A 89 -3.43 17.86 5.70
N PHE A 90 -4.10 16.72 5.89
CA PHE A 90 -5.50 16.55 5.44
C PHE A 90 -6.45 16.55 6.62
N TYR A 91 -6.28 15.60 7.54
CA TYR A 91 -7.30 15.33 8.55
C TYR A 91 -7.48 16.47 9.55
N LYS A 92 -6.39 17.00 10.14
CA LYS A 92 -6.47 18.09 11.12
C LYS A 92 -7.02 19.40 10.51
N PRO A 93 -6.60 19.85 9.31
CA PRO A 93 -7.18 21.02 8.66
C PRO A 93 -8.67 20.86 8.35
N LEU A 94 -9.08 19.70 7.83
CA LEU A 94 -10.50 19.41 7.54
C LEU A 94 -11.37 19.45 8.81
N LEU A 95 -10.87 18.88 9.91
CA LEU A 95 -11.57 18.98 11.19
C LEU A 95 -11.65 20.41 11.70
N LYS A 96 -10.57 21.20 11.55
CA LYS A 96 -10.55 22.61 11.96
C LYS A 96 -11.51 23.46 11.13
N SER A 97 -11.76 23.11 9.87
CA SER A 97 -12.76 23.75 9.02
C SER A 97 -14.20 23.29 9.29
N GLY A 98 -14.44 22.49 10.33
CA GLY A 98 -15.78 22.06 10.76
C GLY A 98 -16.33 20.86 10.00
N VAL A 99 -15.50 20.14 9.23
CA VAL A 99 -15.92 18.95 8.49
C VAL A 99 -16.10 17.77 9.46
N SER A 100 -17.12 16.93 9.22
CA SER A 100 -17.38 15.76 10.06
C SER A 100 -16.23 14.75 9.98
N LYS A 101 -16.01 14.00 11.07
CA LYS A 101 -14.94 12.98 11.14
C LYS A 101 -15.01 11.96 10.01
N TRP A 102 -16.23 11.60 9.61
CA TRP A 102 -16.49 10.66 8.51
C TRP A 102 -16.04 11.21 7.16
N LEU A 103 -16.44 12.44 6.83
CA LEU A 103 -16.00 13.12 5.60
C LEU A 103 -14.48 13.30 5.56
N GLY A 104 -13.85 13.60 6.70
CA GLY A 104 -12.39 13.68 6.81
C GLY A 104 -11.68 12.35 6.52
N GLN A 105 -12.25 11.22 6.97
CA GLN A 105 -11.73 9.89 6.66
C GLN A 105 -11.92 9.53 5.18
N SER A 106 -13.10 9.82 4.61
CA SER A 106 -13.36 9.59 3.18
C SER A 106 -12.43 10.40 2.29
N ALA A 107 -12.14 11.67 2.64
CA ALA A 107 -11.22 12.50 1.89
C ALA A 107 -9.78 11.94 1.88
N VAL A 108 -9.29 11.46 3.03
CA VAL A 108 -7.97 10.81 3.10
C VAL A 108 -7.94 9.51 2.30
N PHE A 109 -9.03 8.73 2.34
CA PHE A 109 -9.16 7.51 1.54
C PHE A 109 -9.12 7.80 0.03
N LEU A 110 -9.87 8.79 -0.43
CA LEU A 110 -9.89 9.20 -1.84
C LEU A 110 -8.54 9.75 -2.30
N ALA A 111 -7.87 10.55 -1.46
CA ALA A 111 -6.52 11.03 -1.75
C ALA A 111 -5.54 9.86 -1.90
N SER A 112 -5.61 8.86 -1.01
CA SER A 112 -4.81 7.63 -1.12
C SER A 112 -5.11 6.89 -2.42
N ALA A 113 -6.40 6.67 -2.74
CA ALA A 113 -6.83 5.98 -3.95
C ALA A 113 -6.29 6.66 -5.23
N PHE A 114 -6.33 8.00 -5.29
CA PHE A 114 -5.77 8.75 -6.39
C PHE A 114 -4.26 8.49 -6.59
N PHE A 115 -3.46 8.53 -5.52
CA PHE A 115 -2.03 8.23 -5.62
C PHE A 115 -1.75 6.77 -6.02
N HIS A 116 -2.56 5.83 -5.53
CA HIS A 116 -2.46 4.42 -5.91
C HIS A 116 -2.79 4.21 -7.41
N GLU A 117 -3.84 4.86 -7.91
CA GLU A 117 -4.24 4.80 -9.31
C GLU A 117 -3.19 5.44 -10.22
N VAL A 118 -2.69 6.63 -9.87
CA VAL A 118 -1.65 7.31 -10.66
C VAL A 118 -0.39 6.47 -10.75
N ARG A 119 0.04 5.83 -9.66
CA ARG A 119 1.20 4.93 -9.67
C ARG A 119 0.96 3.72 -10.57
N CYS A 120 -0.21 3.09 -10.46
CA CYS A 120 -0.55 1.89 -11.24
C CYS A 120 -0.67 2.22 -12.73
N SER A 121 -1.34 3.32 -13.06
CA SER A 121 -1.55 3.81 -14.43
C SER A 121 -0.26 4.31 -15.07
N ALA A 122 0.61 4.99 -14.31
CA ALA A 122 1.91 5.41 -14.81
C ALA A 122 2.82 4.20 -15.10
N LEU A 123 2.79 3.18 -14.24
CA LEU A 123 3.58 1.96 -14.44
C LEU A 123 3.07 1.11 -15.62
N SER A 124 1.76 1.01 -15.81
CA SER A 124 1.16 0.23 -16.91
C SER A 124 1.31 0.89 -18.29
N ARG A 125 1.62 2.19 -18.34
CA ARG A 125 1.93 2.92 -19.57
C ARG A 125 3.38 2.79 -20.03
N VAL A 126 4.26 2.18 -19.22
CA VAL A 126 5.61 1.82 -19.67
C VAL A 126 5.47 0.63 -20.61
N LYS A 127 5.26 0.95 -21.90
CA LYS A 127 5.25 0.01 -23.00
C LYS A 127 6.60 -0.71 -22.98
N PRO A 128 6.64 -2.05 -22.98
CA PRO A 128 7.88 -2.75 -23.25
C PRO A 128 8.24 -2.46 -24.70
N ASP A 129 9.30 -1.67 -24.91
CA ASP A 129 10.04 -1.66 -26.17
C ASP A 129 10.84 -2.96 -26.32
#